data_AF-A0A0D7Q9L7-F1
#
_entry.id   AF-A0A0D7Q9L7-F1
#
_cell.length_a   1.000
_cell.length_b   1.000
_cell.length_c   1.000
_cell.angle_alpha   90.00
_cell.angle_beta   90.00
_cell.angle_gamma   90.00
#
_symmetry.space_group_name_H-M   'P 1'
#
loop_
_entity.id
_entity.type
_entity.pdbx_description
1 polymer ?
#
loop_
_entity_poly.entity_id
_entity_poly.type
_entity_poly.pdbx_seq_one_letter_code
_entity_poly.pdbx_strand_id
1 'polypeptide(L)' 'MNLQQQTVSSGFKIVCTDCGSLSIKATDPVHASDDTIIECRRCSAARGTVADLHVLARRGCDLYEF' A
#
# COMPACT_ATOMS: atom_id res chain seq x y z
N MET A 1 28.97 7.75 -10.00
CA MET A 1 27.89 7.75 -8.99
C MET A 1 26.66 7.17 -9.66
N ASN A 2 26.34 5.90 -9.39
CA ASN A 2 25.18 5.23 -10.00
C ASN A 2 23.96 5.46 -9.11
N LEU A 3 23.15 6.46 -9.45
CA LEU A 3 21.82 6.61 -8.87
C LEU A 3 20.93 5.61 -9.61
N GLN A 4 20.85 4.36 -9.13
CA GLN A 4 19.74 3.51 -9.53
C GLN A 4 18.48 4.24 -9.04
N GLN A 5 17.83 4.98 -9.95
CA GLN A 5 16.45 5.40 -9.79
C GLN A 5 15.64 4.11 -9.65
N GLN A 6 15.51 3.64 -8.42
CA GLN A 6 14.44 2.75 -8.05
C GLN A 6 13.18 3.54 -8.37
N THR A 7 12.60 3.29 -9.55
CA THR A 7 11.19 3.56 -9.79
C THR A 7 10.47 2.81 -8.68
N VAL A 8 10.19 3.52 -7.58
CA VAL A 8 9.22 3.08 -6.59
C VAL A 8 7.95 2.98 -7.40
N SER A 9 7.59 1.76 -7.78
CA SER A 9 6.28 1.47 -8.33
C SER A 9 5.28 1.95 -7.29
N SER A 10 4.70 3.13 -7.50
CA SER A 10 3.66 3.67 -6.63
C SER A 10 2.51 2.69 -6.63
N GLY A 11 2.07 2.29 -5.45
CA GLY A 11 1.05 1.26 -5.32
C GLY A 11 1.04 0.58 -3.97
N PHE A 12 -0.14 0.08 -3.61
CA PHE A 12 -0.38 -0.55 -2.33
C PHE A 12 -0.06 -2.04 -2.38
N LYS A 13 0.80 -2.49 -1.46
CA LYS A 13 1.18 -3.90 -1.31
C LYS A 13 0.25 -4.60 -0.32
N ILE A 14 -0.62 -5.47 -0.84
CA ILE A 14 -1.55 -6.27 -0.03
C ILE A 14 -0.81 -7.24 0.90
N VAL A 15 0.17 -7.97 0.35
CA VAL A 15 1.06 -8.84 1.12
C VAL A 15 2.32 -8.06 1.48
N CYS A 16 2.71 -8.07 2.76
CA CYS A 16 4.01 -7.50 3.15
C CYS A 16 5.13 -8.40 2.59
N THR A 17 5.93 -7.83 1.69
CA THR A 17 7.07 -8.51 1.05
C THR A 17 8.16 -8.92 2.04
N ASP A 18 8.18 -8.27 3.20
CA ASP A 18 9.27 -8.41 4.16
C ASP A 18 8.99 -9.52 5.19
N CYS A 19 7.71 -9.78 5.51
CA CYS A 19 7.33 -10.77 6.53
C CYS A 19 6.14 -11.67 6.16
N GLY A 20 5.60 -11.55 4.95
CA GLY A 20 4.47 -12.35 4.44
C GLY A 20 3.11 -12.05 5.09
N SER A 21 3.06 -11.13 6.06
CA SER A 21 1.80 -10.81 6.75
C SER A 21 0.83 -10.10 5.83
N LEU A 22 -0.47 -10.32 6.02
CA LEU A 22 -1.55 -9.57 5.37
C LEU A 22 -2.04 -8.37 6.19
N SER A 23 -1.67 -8.31 7.47
CA SER A 23 -2.22 -7.31 8.40
C SER A 23 -1.56 -5.93 8.26
N ILE A 24 -2.40 -4.89 8.21
CA ILE A 24 -1.98 -3.48 8.26
C ILE A 24 -2.27 -2.85 9.62
N LYS A 25 -1.53 -1.79 9.98
CA LYS A 25 -1.87 -0.99 11.16
C LYS A 25 -3.22 -0.31 10.95
N ALA A 26 -3.99 -0.18 12.04
CA ALA A 26 -5.25 0.54 12.00
C ALA A 26 -4.96 2.01 11.68
N THR A 27 -5.48 2.45 10.54
CA THR A 27 -5.54 3.85 10.12
C THR A 27 -7.01 4.15 9.92
N ASP A 28 -7.47 5.34 10.30
CA ASP A 28 -8.78 5.83 9.90
C ASP A 28 -8.66 6.37 8.46
N PRO A 29 -9.05 5.59 7.43
CA PRO A 29 -8.79 5.99 6.05
C PRO A 29 -9.67 7.17 5.62
N VAL A 30 -10.76 7.45 6.36
CA VAL A 30 -11.72 8.51 6.03
C VAL A 30 -11.16 9.88 6.38
N HIS A 31 -10.39 9.97 7.48
CA HIS A 31 -9.82 11.23 7.95
C HIS A 31 -8.31 11.33 7.74
N ALA A 32 -7.65 10.27 7.28
CA ALA A 32 -6.23 10.28 6.98
C ALA A 32 -5.94 11.12 5.72
N SER A 33 -4.80 11.81 5.72
CA SER A 33 -4.26 12.43 4.50
C SER A 33 -3.90 11.34 3.49
N ASP A 34 -4.04 11.63 2.20
CA ASP A 34 -3.67 10.74 1.10
C ASP A 34 -2.20 10.29 1.16
N ASP A 35 -1.30 11.12 1.70
CA ASP A 35 0.13 10.82 1.89
C ASP A 35 0.43 9.95 3.13
N THR A 36 -0.60 9.61 3.92
CA THR A 36 -0.43 8.81 5.14
C THR A 36 0.09 7.43 4.78
N ILE A 37 1.24 7.07 5.36
CA ILE A 37 1.86 5.76 5.14
C ILE A 37 1.06 4.68 5.85
N ILE A 38 0.73 3.62 5.11
CA ILE A 38 0.15 2.40 5.67
C ILE A 38 1.27 1.41 5.90
N GLU A 39 1.38 0.93 7.14
CA GLU A 39 2.45 0.02 7.55
C GLU A 39 1.94 -1.39 7.81
N CYS A 40 2.82 -2.37 7.66
CA CYS A 40 2.56 -3.71 8.15
C CYS A 40 2.42 -3.71 9.68
N ARG A 41 1.36 -4.34 10.18
CA ARG A 41 1.16 -4.50 11.64
C ARG A 41 2.27 -5.34 12.30
N ARG A 42 2.91 -6.26 11.58
CA ARG A 42 3.89 -7.20 12.12
C ARG A 42 5.31 -6.66 12.16
N CYS A 43 5.79 -6.04 11.08
CA CYS A 43 7.19 -5.60 10.95
C CYS A 43 7.35 -4.08 10.74
N SER A 44 6.24 -3.32 10.71
CA SER A 44 6.23 -1.87 10.43
C SER A 44 6.76 -1.45 9.06
N ALA A 45 7.05 -2.37 8.14
CA ALA A 45 7.41 -2.03 6.78
C ALA A 45 6.29 -1.24 6.08
N ALA A 46 6.67 -0.20 5.33
CA ALA A 46 5.74 0.60 4.53
C ALA A 46 5.14 -0.24 3.38
N ARG A 47 3.83 -0.12 3.20
CA ARG A 47 3.08 -0.85 2.16
C ARG A 47 2.57 0.02 1.02
N GLY A 48 2.62 1.34 1.19
CA GLY A 48 2.06 2.33 0.28
C GLY A 48 1.39 3.44 1.08
N THR A 49 0.71 4.35 0.39
CA THR A 49 -0.06 5.44 1.00
C THR A 49 -1.56 5.12 1.04
N VAL A 50 -2.35 5.99 1.70
CA VAL A 50 -3.81 5.96 1.62
C VAL A 50 -4.29 6.21 0.18
N ALA A 51 -3.64 7.09 -0.56
CA ALA A 51 -3.95 7.29 -1.99
C ALA A 51 -3.75 6.00 -2.82
N ASP A 52 -2.65 5.28 -2.59
CA ASP A 52 -2.40 3.99 -3.25
C ASP A 52 -3.50 2.97 -2.92
N LEU A 53 -3.97 2.95 -1.66
CA LEU A 53 -5.07 2.08 -1.22
C LEU A 53 -6.39 2.47 -1.91
N HIS A 54 -6.69 3.76 -2.04
CA HIS A 54 -7.85 4.25 -2.78
C HIS A 54 -7.80 3.83 -4.26
N VAL A 55 -6.64 3.91 -4.91
CA VAL A 55 -6.45 3.45 -6.29
C VAL A 55 -6.71 1.95 -6.40
N LEU A 56 -6.16 1.14 -5.48
CA LEU A 56 -6.40 -0.30 -5.44
C LEU A 56 -7.89 -0.63 -5.26
N ALA A 57 -8.57 0.05 -4.33
CA ALA A 57 -10.01 -0.16 -4.09
C ALA A 57 -10.84 0.14 -5.35
N ARG A 58 -10.53 1.25 -6.05
CA ARG A 58 -11.23 1.59 -7.31
C ARG A 58 -11.01 0.52 -8.38
N ARG A 59 -9.78 0.03 -8.56
CA ARG A 59 -9.46 -1.02 -9.53
C ARG A 59 -10.05 -2.39 -9.17
N GLY A 60 -10.25 -2.67 -7.89
CA GLY A 60 -10.91 -3.89 -7.42
C GLY A 60 -12.42 -3.89 -7.63
N CYS A 61 -13.03 -2.71 -7.83
CA CYS A 61 -14.44 -2.57 -8.20
C CYS A 61 -14.67 -2.78 -9.71
N ASP A 62 -13.62 -2.77 -10.52
CA ASP A 62 -13.72 -3.25 -11.89
C ASP A 62 -13.99 -4.76 -11.80
N LEU A 63 -15.25 -5.15 -12.03
CA LEU A 63 -15.68 -6.55 -12.02
C LEU A 63 -14.83 -7.32 -13.03
N TYR A 64 -13.85 -8.07 -12.54
CA TYR A 64 -13.17 -9.06 -13.36
C TYR A 64 -14.12 -10.25 -13.52
N GLU A 65 -14.65 -10.44 -14.73
CA GLU A 65 -15.21 -11.72 -15.13
C GLU A 65 -14.05 -12.72 -15.24
N PHE A 66 -14.14 -13.82 -14.51
CA PHE A 66 -13.19 -14.94 -14.56
C PHE A 66 -13.68 -16.02 -15.52
#